data_AF-A0A2N3AUP5-F1
#
_entry.id   AF-A0A2N3AUP5-F1
#
_cell.length_a   1.000
_cell.length_b   1.000
_cell.length_c   1.000
_cell.angle_alpha   90.00
_cell.angle_beta   90.00
_cell.angle_gamma   90.00
#
_symmetry.space_group_name_H-M   'P 1'
#
loop_
_entity.id
_entity.type
_entity.pdbx_description
1 polymer ?
#
loop_
_entity_poly.entity_id
_entity_poly.type
_entity_poly.pdbx_seq_one_letter_code
_entity_poly.pdbx_strand_id
1 'polypeptide(L)'
;RLVAGAMPLAGTVGEDYLRARGLPAPASPDLMFHPDLADFETKRGWPGLIALARFANGDRAPGIHRTFLLDDGSAKAPAGKKMLGSVADAAVRLFAIRDDGHLGVAEGIETALSAQHLFGTPVWAALSADGLARFRWPDGTTRITIYADAGDAGRQAAATLSDRLNRADIPNEIVLPLHGDDFNDDLMRGACAADYRAGQDVPAISEIAGAGALPVGDNAIEALVAAAEALTNPPDITGLGQLLGRIALARLDPLPARQILAQIKVATGIPMAILEKQLTELGRRVNAGGDPNVRIAKPAWFNRLRQDLAGTPERNEANVIIALTSDVAFAGVLAFDDFAQAIVVRQPLPWDGATGPFPRPWEDADEVRTAEWLQLRGVNVAPMVVGRAIGAVARDHRIHPVRDWLDHQRWDGIPRIETWTSTYLGAEPTAFHHTVGALWLISAVARIFRPGVKADHMLILEGPQGARKSTALKVL
;
A
#
# COMPACT_ATOMS: atom_id res chain seq x y z
N ARG A 1 -25.77 11.01 -21.73
CA ARG A 1 -24.91 11.55 -22.80
C ARG A 1 -23.63 10.74 -22.94
N LEU A 2 -22.76 10.67 -21.92
CA LEU A 2 -21.52 9.86 -21.97
C LEU A 2 -21.77 8.38 -22.32
N VAL A 3 -22.71 7.70 -21.65
CA VAL A 3 -23.03 6.29 -21.96
C VAL A 3 -23.55 6.10 -23.40
N ALA A 4 -24.24 7.09 -23.96
CA ALA A 4 -24.79 7.02 -25.32
C ALA A 4 -23.71 7.22 -26.41
N GLY A 5 -22.59 7.87 -26.07
CA GLY A 5 -21.43 8.00 -26.95
C GLY A 5 -20.40 6.87 -26.79
N ALA A 6 -20.70 5.88 -25.94
CA ALA A 6 -19.84 4.74 -25.73
C ALA A 6 -20.06 3.66 -26.81
N MET A 7 -19.01 2.92 -27.13
CA MET A 7 -18.98 1.87 -28.14
C MET A 7 -18.28 0.61 -27.60
N PRO A 8 -18.45 -0.55 -28.25
CA PRO A 8 -17.70 -1.76 -27.91
C PRO A 8 -16.19 -1.53 -27.97
N LEU A 9 -15.43 -2.30 -27.18
CA LEU A 9 -13.97 -2.17 -27.10
C LEU A 9 -13.26 -2.57 -28.40
N ALA A 10 -13.82 -3.51 -29.17
CA ALA A 10 -13.18 -4.07 -30.36
C ALA A 10 -12.84 -2.98 -31.40
N GLY A 11 -11.58 -2.96 -31.84
CA GLY A 11 -11.04 -1.99 -32.80
C GLY A 11 -10.78 -0.61 -32.23
N THR A 12 -10.74 -0.44 -30.91
CA THR A 12 -10.56 0.87 -30.24
C THR A 12 -9.24 0.96 -29.48
N VAL A 13 -8.82 2.18 -29.15
CA VAL A 13 -7.68 2.46 -28.26
C VAL A 13 -7.85 1.79 -26.89
N GLY A 14 -9.09 1.57 -26.44
CA GLY A 14 -9.38 0.83 -25.21
C GLY A 14 -9.00 -0.65 -25.30
N GLU A 15 -9.14 -1.27 -26.47
CA GLU A 15 -8.65 -2.64 -26.71
C GLU A 15 -7.13 -2.66 -26.74
N ASP A 16 -6.49 -1.69 -27.41
CA ASP A 16 -5.02 -1.60 -27.45
C ASP A 16 -4.43 -1.41 -26.05
N TYR A 17 -5.08 -0.61 -25.20
CA TYR A 17 -4.72 -0.45 -23.79
C TYR A 17 -4.76 -1.77 -23.00
N LEU A 18 -5.81 -2.58 -23.19
CA LEU A 18 -5.89 -3.90 -22.54
C LEU A 18 -4.86 -4.87 -23.12
N ARG A 19 -4.66 -4.85 -24.44
CA ARG A 19 -3.69 -5.72 -25.13
C ARG A 19 -2.25 -5.43 -24.69
N ALA A 20 -1.90 -4.16 -24.50
CA ALA A 20 -0.59 -3.76 -23.95
C ALA A 20 -0.33 -4.32 -22.54
N ARG A 21 -1.39 -4.73 -21.83
CA ARG A 21 -1.35 -5.36 -20.50
C ARG A 21 -1.51 -6.89 -20.53
N GLY A 22 -1.42 -7.49 -21.71
CA GLY A 22 -1.61 -8.93 -21.90
C GLY A 22 -3.07 -9.39 -21.77
N LEU A 23 -4.03 -8.45 -21.72
CA LEU A 23 -5.43 -8.75 -21.47
C LEU A 23 -6.26 -8.73 -22.75
N PRO A 24 -7.07 -9.77 -23.02
CA PRO A 24 -8.07 -9.71 -24.07
C PRO A 24 -9.22 -8.78 -23.64
N ALA A 25 -9.85 -8.09 -24.61
CA ALA A 25 -11.05 -7.32 -24.33
C ALA A 25 -12.21 -8.27 -23.94
N PRO A 26 -12.89 -8.06 -22.79
CA PRO A 26 -14.00 -8.91 -22.39
C PRO A 26 -15.21 -8.65 -23.29
N ALA A 27 -15.99 -9.69 -23.58
CA ALA A 27 -17.30 -9.58 -24.25
C ALA A 27 -18.40 -9.10 -23.27
N SER A 28 -18.10 -8.11 -22.42
CA SER A 28 -19.04 -7.59 -21.42
C SER A 28 -19.73 -6.32 -21.93
N PRO A 29 -21.08 -6.24 -21.86
CA PRO A 29 -21.79 -5.00 -22.14
C PRO A 29 -21.57 -3.92 -21.07
N ASP A 30 -20.96 -4.28 -19.94
CA ASP A 30 -20.75 -3.40 -18.79
C ASP A 30 -19.37 -2.71 -18.82
N LEU A 31 -18.52 -3.03 -19.79
CA LEU A 31 -17.26 -2.33 -20.05
C LEU A 31 -17.18 -1.90 -21.51
N MET A 32 -17.21 -0.60 -21.74
CA MET A 32 -17.24 0.00 -23.08
C MET A 32 -16.09 1.01 -23.23
N PHE A 33 -15.86 1.45 -24.46
CA PHE A 33 -14.93 2.52 -24.79
C PHE A 33 -15.68 3.81 -25.13
N HIS A 34 -15.11 4.95 -24.80
CA HIS A 34 -15.61 6.25 -25.24
C HIS A 34 -14.42 7.08 -25.78
N PRO A 35 -14.50 7.59 -27.03
CA PRO A 35 -13.37 8.27 -27.67
C PRO A 35 -13.04 9.64 -27.05
N ASP A 36 -14.02 10.26 -26.38
CA ASP A 36 -13.93 11.64 -25.89
C ASP A 36 -14.54 11.82 -24.48
N LEU A 37 -14.04 11.08 -23.49
CA LEU A 37 -14.46 11.22 -22.09
C LEU A 37 -14.06 12.59 -21.54
N ALA A 38 -15.06 13.40 -21.22
CA ALA A 38 -14.85 14.71 -20.62
C ALA A 38 -14.18 14.62 -19.24
N ASP A 39 -12.98 15.20 -19.14
CA ASP A 39 -12.36 15.60 -17.88
C ASP A 39 -12.63 17.08 -17.63
N PHE A 40 -13.49 17.35 -16.65
CA PHE A 40 -13.96 18.70 -16.33
C PHE A 40 -12.88 19.56 -15.66
N GLU A 41 -11.88 18.95 -15.03
CA GLU A 41 -10.77 19.66 -14.39
C GLU A 41 -9.81 20.22 -15.43
N THR A 42 -9.37 19.39 -16.37
CA THR A 42 -8.44 19.81 -17.42
C THR A 42 -9.15 20.40 -18.64
N LYS A 43 -10.49 20.42 -18.66
CA LYS A 43 -11.33 20.87 -19.78
C LYS A 43 -10.94 20.23 -21.11
N ARG A 44 -10.60 18.95 -21.05
CA ARG A 44 -10.15 18.14 -22.19
C ARG A 44 -10.95 16.85 -22.22
N GLY A 45 -11.21 16.35 -23.41
CA GLY A 45 -11.66 14.98 -23.59
C GLY A 45 -10.49 14.02 -23.81
N TRP A 46 -10.61 12.83 -23.24
CA TRP A 46 -9.64 11.74 -23.40
C TRP A 46 -10.35 10.50 -23.93
N PRO A 47 -9.69 9.66 -24.76
CA PRO A 47 -10.20 8.32 -24.94
C PRO A 47 -10.21 7.59 -23.58
N GLY A 48 -11.15 6.68 -23.37
CA GLY A 48 -11.12 5.89 -22.16
C GLY A 48 -12.20 4.85 -22.00
N LEU A 49 -12.05 4.06 -20.94
CA LEU A 49 -12.98 3.00 -20.57
C LEU A 49 -14.11 3.60 -19.75
N ILE A 50 -15.35 3.21 -20.06
CA ILE A 50 -16.53 3.49 -19.26
C ILE A 50 -17.09 2.16 -18.75
N ALA A 51 -17.18 2.03 -17.43
CA ALA A 51 -17.69 0.83 -16.80
C ALA A 51 -19.03 1.11 -16.11
N LEU A 52 -20.00 0.24 -16.38
CA LEU A 52 -21.36 0.30 -15.88
C LEU A 52 -21.52 -0.69 -14.74
N ALA A 53 -21.59 -0.19 -13.51
CA ALA A 53 -21.82 -1.05 -12.35
C ALA A 53 -23.29 -1.49 -12.28
N ARG A 54 -23.53 -2.69 -11.78
CA ARG A 54 -24.87 -3.25 -11.52
C ARG A 54 -24.99 -3.68 -10.07
N PHE A 55 -26.17 -3.48 -9.50
CA PHE A 55 -26.50 -4.03 -8.18
C PHE A 55 -26.63 -5.55 -8.26
N ALA A 56 -26.72 -6.21 -7.09
CA ALA A 56 -26.89 -7.67 -7.01
C ALA A 56 -28.10 -8.19 -7.81
N ASN A 57 -29.21 -7.43 -7.82
CA ASN A 57 -30.42 -7.77 -8.55
C ASN A 57 -30.31 -7.63 -10.10
N GLY A 58 -29.20 -7.10 -10.62
CA GLY A 58 -28.97 -6.92 -12.06
C GLY A 58 -29.26 -5.51 -12.60
N ASP A 59 -29.92 -4.67 -11.79
CA ASP A 59 -30.23 -3.30 -12.20
C ASP A 59 -28.96 -2.46 -12.35
N ARG A 60 -28.97 -1.58 -13.35
CA ARG A 60 -27.87 -0.66 -13.61
C ARG A 60 -27.81 0.40 -12.50
N ALA A 61 -26.63 0.56 -11.90
CA ALA A 61 -26.36 1.69 -11.01
C ALA A 61 -26.44 3.02 -11.78
N PRO A 62 -26.85 4.12 -11.12
CA PRO A 62 -26.97 5.41 -11.79
C PRO A 62 -25.60 5.95 -12.26
N GLY A 63 -24.54 5.67 -11.48
CA GLY A 63 -23.19 6.13 -11.73
C GLY A 63 -22.41 5.33 -12.78
N ILE A 64 -21.24 5.85 -13.14
CA ILE A 64 -20.28 5.23 -14.04
C ILE A 64 -18.87 5.38 -13.50
N HIS A 65 -18.04 4.37 -13.74
CA HIS A 65 -16.59 4.47 -13.55
C HIS A 65 -15.92 4.81 -14.87
N ARG A 66 -14.98 5.74 -14.84
CA ARG A 66 -14.24 6.22 -16.01
C ARG A 66 -12.76 6.02 -15.79
N THR A 67 -12.11 5.28 -16.69
CA THR A 67 -10.65 5.19 -16.76
C THR A 67 -10.19 5.99 -17.96
N PHE A 68 -9.49 7.09 -17.73
CA PHE A 68 -8.99 7.96 -18.79
C PHE A 68 -7.67 7.39 -19.32
N LEU A 69 -7.51 7.34 -20.64
CA LEU A 69 -6.37 6.75 -21.32
C LEU A 69 -5.61 7.82 -22.12
N LEU A 70 -4.31 7.59 -22.33
CA LEU A 70 -3.55 8.37 -23.30
C LEU A 70 -4.10 8.16 -24.70
N ASP A 71 -3.86 9.12 -25.60
CA ASP A 71 -4.41 9.10 -26.97
C ASP A 71 -3.97 7.87 -27.77
N ASP A 72 -2.80 7.32 -27.45
CA ASP A 72 -2.22 6.12 -28.04
C ASP A 72 -2.56 4.82 -27.29
N GLY A 73 -3.29 4.91 -26.18
CA GLY A 73 -3.66 3.77 -25.35
C GLY A 73 -2.51 3.12 -24.57
N SER A 74 -1.31 3.71 -24.59
CA SER A 74 -0.12 3.10 -23.96
C SER A 74 -0.22 3.04 -22.44
N ALA A 75 -0.94 3.97 -21.82
CA ALA A 75 -1.14 4.04 -20.38
C ALA A 75 -2.42 4.80 -20.01
N LYS A 76 -2.70 4.86 -18.70
CA LYS A 76 -3.70 5.76 -18.15
C LYS A 76 -3.26 7.21 -18.35
N ALA A 77 -4.21 8.08 -18.70
CA ALA A 77 -3.97 9.51 -18.72
C ALA A 77 -3.76 10.06 -17.29
N PRO A 78 -3.16 11.25 -17.13
CA PRO A 78 -3.01 11.90 -15.82
C PRO A 78 -4.33 12.08 -15.05
N ALA A 79 -5.46 12.20 -15.75
CA ALA A 79 -6.80 12.26 -15.16
C ALA A 79 -7.18 10.98 -14.37
N GLY A 80 -6.48 9.86 -14.62
CA GLY A 80 -6.56 8.64 -13.83
C GLY A 80 -7.90 7.93 -13.91
N LYS A 81 -8.44 7.57 -12.74
CA LYS A 81 -9.75 6.92 -12.58
C LYS A 81 -10.69 7.89 -11.88
N LYS A 82 -11.91 8.10 -12.40
CA LYS A 82 -12.92 8.93 -11.74
C LYS A 82 -14.29 8.30 -11.78
N MET A 83 -15.04 8.45 -10.69
CA MET A 83 -16.46 8.12 -10.64
C MET A 83 -17.31 9.31 -11.11
N LEU A 84 -18.47 9.04 -11.68
CA LEU A 84 -19.51 10.04 -11.89
C LEU A 84 -20.86 9.47 -11.48
N GLY A 85 -21.46 10.01 -10.42
CA GLY A 85 -22.65 9.45 -9.79
C GLY A 85 -22.34 8.29 -8.85
N SER A 86 -23.38 7.75 -8.20
CA SER A 86 -23.23 6.67 -7.22
C SER A 86 -23.09 5.30 -7.88
N VAL A 87 -22.11 4.53 -7.40
CA VAL A 87 -21.92 3.10 -7.69
C VAL A 87 -21.85 2.26 -6.41
N ALA A 88 -22.31 2.81 -5.28
CA ALA A 88 -22.30 2.11 -4.00
C ALA A 88 -23.02 0.76 -4.12
N ASP A 89 -22.48 -0.28 -3.49
CA ASP A 89 -23.03 -1.64 -3.49
C ASP A 89 -23.18 -2.31 -4.88
N ALA A 90 -22.63 -1.70 -5.93
CA ALA A 90 -22.69 -2.19 -7.30
C ALA A 90 -21.30 -2.64 -7.78
N ALA A 91 -21.28 -3.57 -8.74
CA ALA A 91 -20.04 -4.07 -9.35
C ALA A 91 -20.19 -4.16 -10.87
N VAL A 92 -19.07 -4.07 -11.58
CA VAL A 92 -19.01 -4.24 -13.03
C VAL A 92 -18.95 -5.73 -13.34
N ARG A 93 -19.95 -6.23 -14.07
CA ARG A 93 -20.06 -7.65 -14.41
C ARG A 93 -19.25 -7.96 -15.66
N LEU A 94 -17.95 -8.16 -15.50
CA LEU A 94 -17.02 -8.39 -16.63
C LEU A 94 -17.22 -9.77 -17.28
N PHE A 95 -17.73 -10.75 -16.53
CA PHE A 95 -18.01 -12.10 -17.03
C PHE A 95 -19.35 -12.61 -16.46
N ALA A 96 -20.06 -13.43 -17.22
CA ALA A 96 -21.28 -14.08 -16.76
C ALA A 96 -20.95 -15.13 -15.70
N ILE A 97 -21.79 -15.23 -14.66
CA ILE A 97 -21.70 -16.29 -13.65
C ILE A 97 -22.02 -17.62 -14.33
N ARG A 98 -21.28 -18.66 -13.98
CA ARG A 98 -21.48 -20.03 -14.47
C ARG A 98 -22.55 -20.73 -13.65
N ASP A 99 -23.10 -21.82 -14.18
CA ASP A 99 -24.16 -22.59 -13.50
C ASP A 99 -23.73 -23.20 -12.16
N ASP A 100 -22.42 -23.31 -11.91
CA ASP A 100 -21.85 -23.77 -10.64
C ASP A 100 -21.96 -22.73 -9.51
N GLY A 101 -22.31 -21.48 -9.84
CA GLY A 101 -22.44 -20.38 -8.88
C GLY A 101 -21.12 -19.82 -8.35
N HIS A 102 -19.98 -20.18 -8.94
CA HIS A 102 -18.66 -19.66 -8.54
C HIS A 102 -18.40 -18.29 -9.17
N LEU A 103 -18.17 -17.29 -8.30
CA LEU A 103 -17.88 -15.93 -8.69
C LEU A 103 -16.55 -15.45 -8.12
N GLY A 104 -15.71 -14.86 -8.96
CA GLY A 104 -14.58 -14.06 -8.54
C GLY A 104 -14.98 -12.59 -8.31
N VAL A 105 -14.34 -11.92 -7.37
CA VAL A 105 -14.45 -10.47 -7.23
C VAL A 105 -13.08 -9.86 -6.98
N ALA A 106 -12.79 -8.73 -7.63
CA ALA A 106 -11.57 -7.95 -7.44
C ALA A 106 -11.90 -6.46 -7.24
N GLU A 107 -10.94 -5.71 -6.70
CA GLU A 107 -11.07 -4.26 -6.56
C GLU A 107 -11.11 -3.55 -7.93
N GLY A 108 -10.10 -3.76 -8.78
CA GLY A 108 -9.95 -3.08 -10.06
C GLY A 108 -10.50 -3.86 -11.26
N ILE A 109 -10.81 -3.14 -12.35
CA ILE A 109 -11.18 -3.75 -13.65
C ILE A 109 -10.00 -4.56 -14.20
N GLU A 110 -8.80 -3.98 -14.21
CA GLU A 110 -7.61 -4.67 -14.74
C GLU A 110 -7.24 -5.89 -13.89
N THR A 111 -7.35 -5.78 -12.57
CA THR A 111 -7.15 -6.88 -11.62
C THR A 111 -8.15 -8.02 -11.87
N ALA A 112 -9.43 -7.70 -12.06
CA ALA A 112 -10.47 -8.68 -12.35
C ALA A 112 -10.24 -9.40 -13.67
N LEU A 113 -9.87 -8.67 -14.73
CA LEU A 113 -9.53 -9.25 -16.03
C LEU A 113 -8.29 -10.16 -15.93
N SER A 114 -7.27 -9.74 -15.19
CA SER A 114 -6.04 -10.52 -15.00
C SER A 114 -6.32 -11.81 -14.22
N ALA A 115 -7.10 -11.72 -13.13
CA ALA A 115 -7.51 -12.88 -12.36
C ALA A 115 -8.37 -13.86 -13.20
N GLN A 116 -9.31 -13.35 -14.00
CA GLN A 116 -10.08 -14.23 -14.88
C GLN A 116 -9.19 -14.94 -15.89
N HIS A 117 -8.21 -14.23 -16.46
CA HIS A 117 -7.28 -14.81 -17.42
C HIS A 117 -6.40 -15.90 -16.79
N LEU A 118 -5.93 -15.67 -15.56
CA LEU A 118 -5.08 -16.61 -14.82
C LEU A 118 -5.85 -17.85 -14.36
N PHE A 119 -7.04 -17.67 -13.78
CA PHE A 119 -7.74 -18.74 -13.04
C PHE A 119 -8.96 -19.31 -13.77
N GLY A 120 -9.46 -18.64 -14.80
CA GLY A 120 -10.66 -19.06 -15.55
C GLY A 120 -11.99 -18.90 -14.80
N THR A 121 -11.97 -18.45 -13.53
CA THR A 121 -13.18 -18.08 -12.77
C THR A 121 -13.78 -16.81 -13.35
N PRO A 122 -15.12 -16.70 -13.54
CA PRO A 122 -15.74 -15.42 -13.90
C PRO A 122 -15.50 -14.38 -12.81
N VAL A 123 -14.94 -13.20 -13.14
CA VAL A 123 -14.60 -12.18 -12.11
C VAL A 123 -15.35 -10.86 -12.34
N TRP A 124 -15.88 -10.27 -11.28
CA TRP A 124 -16.47 -8.92 -11.29
C TRP A 124 -15.55 -7.90 -10.63
N ALA A 125 -15.68 -6.62 -11.01
CA ALA A 125 -14.89 -5.53 -10.42
C ALA A 125 -15.73 -4.64 -9.50
N ALA A 126 -15.28 -4.47 -8.26
CA ALA A 126 -15.95 -3.69 -7.21
C ALA A 126 -15.55 -2.20 -7.19
N LEU A 127 -14.60 -1.81 -8.04
CA LEU A 127 -14.16 -0.44 -8.37
C LEU A 127 -13.38 0.32 -7.28
N SER A 128 -13.32 -0.18 -6.05
CA SER A 128 -12.52 0.37 -4.94
C SER A 128 -12.44 -0.61 -3.77
N ALA A 129 -11.50 -0.42 -2.84
CA ALA A 129 -11.41 -1.18 -1.60
C ALA A 129 -12.71 -1.14 -0.79
N ASP A 130 -13.34 0.05 -0.67
CA ASP A 130 -14.63 0.19 0.01
C ASP A 130 -15.75 -0.56 -0.72
N GLY A 131 -15.78 -0.48 -2.05
CA GLY A 131 -16.72 -1.24 -2.89
C GLY A 131 -16.54 -2.75 -2.74
N LEU A 132 -15.29 -3.22 -2.65
CA LEU A 132 -14.96 -4.63 -2.41
C LEU A 132 -15.45 -5.08 -1.02
N ALA A 133 -15.18 -4.30 0.02
CA ALA A 133 -15.63 -4.58 1.39
C ALA A 133 -17.17 -4.62 1.50
N ARG A 134 -17.87 -3.76 0.75
CA ARG A 134 -19.34 -3.66 0.73
C ARG A 134 -20.02 -4.50 -0.34
N PHE A 135 -19.26 -5.25 -1.13
CA PHE A 135 -19.77 -6.03 -2.25
C PHE A 135 -21.03 -6.83 -1.88
N ARG A 136 -22.03 -6.75 -2.75
CA ARG A 136 -23.29 -7.50 -2.65
C ARG A 136 -23.29 -8.54 -3.76
N TRP A 137 -23.33 -9.80 -3.37
CA TRP A 137 -23.37 -10.93 -4.29
C TRP A 137 -24.80 -11.18 -4.79
N PRO A 138 -24.96 -11.66 -6.03
CA PRO A 138 -26.27 -12.02 -6.58
C PRO A 138 -26.79 -13.34 -6.00
N ASP A 139 -28.09 -13.56 -6.15
CA ASP A 139 -28.73 -14.83 -5.80
C ASP A 139 -28.14 -15.98 -6.63
N GLY A 140 -28.04 -17.16 -6.03
CA GLY A 140 -27.42 -18.33 -6.65
C GLY A 140 -25.89 -18.39 -6.55
N THR A 141 -25.26 -17.43 -5.87
CA THR A 141 -23.81 -17.51 -5.55
C THR A 141 -23.54 -18.65 -4.57
N THR A 142 -22.72 -19.62 -4.96
CA THR A 142 -22.38 -20.80 -4.15
C THR A 142 -20.97 -20.73 -3.56
N ARG A 143 -20.06 -19.97 -4.18
CA ARG A 143 -18.69 -19.72 -3.71
C ARG A 143 -18.17 -18.41 -4.25
N ILE A 144 -17.35 -17.71 -3.46
CA ILE A 144 -16.64 -16.51 -3.91
C ILE A 144 -15.12 -16.64 -3.76
N THR A 145 -14.37 -16.36 -4.83
CA THR A 145 -12.92 -16.14 -4.73
C THR A 145 -12.63 -14.64 -4.76
N ILE A 146 -11.95 -14.13 -3.73
CA ILE A 146 -11.62 -12.72 -3.59
C ILE A 146 -10.19 -12.51 -4.08
N TYR A 147 -10.05 -11.82 -5.21
CA TYR A 147 -8.76 -11.47 -5.79
C TYR A 147 -8.35 -10.07 -5.31
N ALA A 148 -7.57 -10.01 -4.23
CA ALA A 148 -7.15 -8.75 -3.62
C ALA A 148 -5.79 -8.31 -4.14
N ASP A 149 -5.56 -7.00 -4.21
CA ASP A 149 -4.22 -6.47 -4.43
C ASP A 149 -3.30 -6.69 -3.21
N ALA A 150 -1.99 -6.51 -3.39
CA ALA A 150 -1.00 -6.62 -2.32
C ALA A 150 -0.93 -5.37 -1.43
N GLY A 151 -1.88 -4.43 -1.55
CA GLY A 151 -2.01 -3.28 -0.67
C GLY A 151 -2.72 -3.64 0.64
N ASP A 152 -2.43 -2.90 1.72
CA ASP A 152 -3.10 -3.11 3.01
C ASP A 152 -4.61 -2.81 2.92
N ALA A 153 -5.01 -1.83 2.11
CA ALA A 153 -6.41 -1.48 1.89
C ALA A 153 -7.19 -2.61 1.18
N GLY A 154 -6.62 -3.18 0.10
CA GLY A 154 -7.22 -4.29 -0.61
C GLY A 154 -7.29 -5.57 0.24
N ARG A 155 -6.23 -5.89 1.00
CA ARG A 155 -6.23 -7.00 1.97
C ARG A 155 -7.30 -6.85 3.04
N GLN A 156 -7.43 -5.65 3.63
CA GLN A 156 -8.43 -5.40 4.68
C GLN A 156 -9.85 -5.44 4.12
N ALA A 157 -10.06 -4.92 2.91
CA ALA A 157 -11.34 -4.99 2.21
C ALA A 157 -11.73 -6.44 1.90
N ALA A 158 -10.78 -7.25 1.43
CA ALA A 158 -10.96 -8.67 1.18
C ALA A 158 -11.28 -9.46 2.44
N ALA A 159 -10.57 -9.20 3.54
CA ALA A 159 -10.89 -9.79 4.85
C ALA A 159 -12.29 -9.40 5.33
N THR A 160 -12.68 -8.13 5.14
CA THR A 160 -14.02 -7.64 5.52
C THR A 160 -15.12 -8.33 4.69
N LEU A 161 -14.90 -8.53 3.39
CA LEU A 161 -15.82 -9.28 2.55
C LEU A 161 -15.86 -10.76 2.92
N SER A 162 -14.71 -11.39 3.16
CA SER A 162 -14.60 -12.79 3.62
C SER A 162 -15.39 -13.01 4.90
N ASP A 163 -15.25 -12.12 5.89
CA ASP A 163 -16.04 -12.15 7.13
C ASP A 163 -17.55 -12.06 6.88
N ARG A 164 -17.99 -11.26 5.91
CA ARG A 164 -19.40 -11.14 5.55
C ARG A 164 -19.92 -12.39 4.83
N LEU A 165 -19.10 -13.01 3.99
CA LEU A 165 -19.43 -14.26 3.30
C LEU A 165 -19.49 -15.43 4.28
N ASN A 166 -18.54 -15.50 5.23
CA ASN A 166 -18.54 -16.49 6.31
C ASN A 166 -19.81 -16.38 7.17
N ARG A 167 -20.25 -15.16 7.51
CA ARG A 167 -21.52 -14.95 8.25
C ARG A 167 -22.77 -15.32 7.46
N ALA A 168 -22.66 -15.39 6.13
CA ALA A 168 -23.73 -15.79 5.24
C ALA A 168 -23.59 -17.26 4.78
N ASP A 169 -22.64 -18.01 5.37
CA ASP A 169 -22.32 -19.40 5.03
C ASP A 169 -21.99 -19.62 3.54
N ILE A 170 -21.35 -18.63 2.91
CA ILE A 170 -20.86 -18.71 1.52
C ILE A 170 -19.36 -19.06 1.55
N PRO A 171 -18.96 -20.26 1.05
CA PRO A 171 -17.57 -20.64 0.89
C PRO A 171 -16.77 -19.57 0.16
N ASN A 172 -15.61 -19.22 0.69
CA ASN A 172 -14.76 -18.21 0.07
C ASN A 172 -13.28 -18.45 0.34
N GLU A 173 -12.45 -17.82 -0.49
CA GLU A 173 -11.00 -17.78 -0.32
C GLU A 173 -10.46 -16.42 -0.78
N ILE A 174 -9.32 -16.01 -0.23
CA ILE A 174 -8.61 -14.82 -0.67
C ILE A 174 -7.36 -15.26 -1.41
N VAL A 175 -7.16 -14.73 -2.61
CA VAL A 175 -5.96 -14.92 -3.42
C VAL A 175 -5.25 -13.58 -3.54
N LEU A 176 -3.94 -13.58 -3.33
CA LEU A 176 -3.06 -12.42 -3.48
C LEU A 176 -2.13 -12.64 -4.68
N PRO A 177 -1.67 -11.57 -5.35
CA PRO A 177 -0.67 -11.68 -6.39
C PRO A 177 0.66 -12.21 -5.82
N LEU A 178 1.42 -12.91 -6.66
CA LEU A 178 2.74 -13.45 -6.33
C LEU A 178 3.83 -12.37 -6.42
N HIS A 179 3.67 -11.42 -7.36
CA HIS A 179 4.64 -10.37 -7.65
C HIS A 179 3.98 -9.01 -7.75
N GLY A 180 4.66 -7.98 -7.23
CA GLY A 180 4.22 -6.60 -7.36
C GLY A 180 2.94 -6.32 -6.58
N ASP A 181 2.16 -5.36 -7.10
CA ASP A 181 1.01 -4.82 -6.38
C ASP A 181 -0.30 -5.51 -6.78
N ASP A 182 -0.43 -6.06 -8.00
CA ASP A 182 -1.67 -6.68 -8.48
C ASP A 182 -1.48 -7.89 -9.43
N PHE A 183 -2.58 -8.53 -9.84
CA PHE A 183 -2.56 -9.69 -10.74
C PHE A 183 -2.12 -9.36 -12.18
N ASN A 184 -2.13 -8.08 -12.59
CA ASN A 184 -1.63 -7.71 -13.91
C ASN A 184 -0.10 -7.78 -13.93
N ASP A 185 0.55 -7.43 -12.82
CA ASP A 185 1.99 -7.61 -12.65
C ASP A 185 2.42 -9.07 -12.80
N ASP A 186 1.63 -10.00 -12.24
CA ASP A 186 1.84 -11.44 -12.38
C ASP A 186 1.68 -11.92 -13.82
N LEU A 187 0.59 -11.50 -14.49
CA LEU A 187 0.34 -11.85 -15.89
C LEU A 187 1.47 -11.34 -16.81
N MET A 188 1.92 -10.09 -16.60
CA MET A 188 2.98 -9.49 -17.39
C MET A 188 4.35 -10.14 -17.15
N ARG A 189 4.55 -10.78 -16.00
CA ARG A 189 5.75 -11.59 -15.69
C ARG A 189 5.63 -13.03 -16.15
N GLY A 190 4.51 -13.43 -16.76
CA GLY A 190 4.30 -14.76 -17.30
C GLY A 190 3.86 -15.80 -16.26
N ALA A 191 3.34 -15.37 -15.11
CA ALA A 191 2.77 -16.28 -14.14
C ALA A 191 1.53 -17.02 -14.70
N CYS A 192 1.31 -18.23 -14.23
CA CYS A 192 0.18 -19.08 -14.61
C CYS A 192 -0.55 -19.62 -13.37
N ALA A 193 -1.74 -20.18 -13.55
CA ALA A 193 -2.53 -20.77 -12.46
C ALA A 193 -1.75 -21.78 -11.60
N ALA A 194 -0.79 -22.49 -12.21
CA ALA A 194 0.01 -23.49 -11.51
C ALA A 194 1.00 -22.86 -10.51
N ASP A 195 1.50 -21.65 -10.76
CA ASP A 195 2.43 -20.96 -9.85
C ASP A 195 1.75 -20.61 -8.51
N TYR A 196 0.45 -20.30 -8.56
CA TYR A 196 -0.37 -20.07 -7.37
C TYR A 196 -0.71 -21.35 -6.61
N ARG A 197 -0.64 -22.52 -7.28
CA ARG A 197 -0.76 -23.84 -6.65
C ARG A 197 0.59 -24.33 -6.12
N ALA A 198 1.70 -24.02 -6.79
CA ALA A 198 3.05 -24.33 -6.32
C ALA A 198 3.42 -23.59 -5.02
N GLY A 199 2.83 -22.40 -4.78
CA GLY A 199 2.86 -21.74 -3.47
C GLY A 199 1.99 -22.41 -2.40
N GLN A 200 1.05 -23.27 -2.79
CA GLN A 200 0.23 -24.12 -1.91
C GLN A 200 0.81 -25.55 -1.76
N ASP A 201 1.67 -25.98 -2.69
CA ASP A 201 2.42 -27.23 -2.73
C ASP A 201 3.93 -27.00 -2.52
N VAL A 202 4.32 -26.29 -1.47
CA VAL A 202 5.71 -26.35 -0.99
C VAL A 202 5.89 -27.69 -0.28
N PRO A 203 6.71 -28.63 -0.80
CA PRO A 203 7.13 -29.79 -0.06
C PRO A 203 7.99 -29.32 1.12
N ALA A 204 7.86 -29.99 2.26
CA ALA A 204 8.74 -29.84 3.40
C ALA A 204 10.20 -29.75 2.95
N ILE A 205 10.83 -28.58 3.15
CA ILE A 205 12.29 -28.47 3.12
C ILE A 205 12.79 -29.29 4.30
N SER A 206 13.35 -30.46 3.99
CA SER A 206 13.94 -31.36 4.96
C SER A 206 15.21 -30.75 5.54
N GLU A 207 15.23 -30.69 6.87
CA GLU A 207 16.36 -30.87 7.77
C GLU A 207 17.67 -30.13 7.42
N ILE A 208 17.85 -28.96 8.05
CA ILE A 208 19.03 -28.77 8.90
C ILE A 208 18.55 -28.94 10.34
N ALA A 209 19.07 -29.98 10.96
CA ALA A 209 18.67 -30.55 12.23
C ALA A 209 18.61 -29.54 13.40
N GLY A 210 17.61 -29.71 14.27
CA GLY A 210 17.70 -29.29 15.67
C GLY A 210 16.44 -28.73 16.33
N ALA A 211 15.34 -29.52 16.39
CA ALA A 211 14.34 -29.63 17.46
C ALA A 211 12.92 -29.74 16.89
N GLY A 212 12.38 -30.96 16.90
CA GLY A 212 11.10 -31.30 16.28
C GLY A 212 9.87 -30.71 16.98
N ALA A 213 8.84 -30.45 16.18
CA ALA A 213 7.45 -30.43 16.62
C ALA A 213 6.67 -31.44 15.77
N LEU A 214 6.21 -32.51 16.43
CA LEU A 214 5.36 -33.58 15.89
C LEU A 214 3.96 -33.04 15.54
N PRO A 215 3.16 -33.76 14.72
CA PRO A 215 1.75 -33.47 14.56
C PRO A 215 1.07 -33.52 15.93
N VAL A 216 0.30 -32.48 16.25
CA VAL A 216 -0.56 -32.42 17.43
C VAL A 216 -1.69 -33.44 17.21
N GLY A 217 -1.44 -34.71 17.54
CA GLY A 217 -2.45 -35.77 17.47
C GLY A 217 -3.64 -35.49 18.40
N ASP A 218 -4.75 -36.20 18.25
CA ASP A 218 -5.99 -36.01 19.04
C ASP A 218 -5.74 -35.87 20.56
N ASN A 219 -4.74 -36.58 21.10
CA ASN A 219 -4.28 -36.46 22.49
C ASN A 219 -3.88 -35.04 22.94
N ALA A 220 -3.41 -34.20 22.03
CA ALA A 220 -2.96 -32.86 22.36
C ALA A 220 -4.10 -31.82 22.32
N ILE A 221 -5.17 -32.07 21.57
CA ILE A 221 -6.43 -31.32 21.71
C ILE A 221 -7.07 -31.69 23.06
N GLU A 222 -7.14 -32.98 23.40
CA GLU A 222 -7.64 -33.45 24.70
C GLU A 222 -6.85 -32.83 25.87
N ALA A 223 -5.53 -32.73 25.76
CA ALA A 223 -4.69 -32.10 26.78
C ALA A 223 -4.94 -30.58 26.92
N LEU A 224 -5.31 -29.88 25.84
CA LEU A 224 -5.67 -28.46 25.89
C LEU A 224 -7.07 -28.25 26.50
N VAL A 225 -8.01 -29.16 26.21
CA VAL A 225 -9.34 -29.17 26.83
C VAL A 225 -9.24 -29.42 28.33
N ALA A 226 -8.50 -30.46 28.76
CA ALA A 226 -8.30 -30.75 30.18
C ALA A 226 -7.61 -29.60 30.93
N ALA A 227 -6.66 -28.91 30.28
CA ALA A 227 -6.02 -27.73 30.85
C ALA A 227 -6.97 -26.52 30.95
N ALA A 228 -7.92 -26.37 30.02
CA ALA A 228 -8.96 -25.35 30.10
C ALA A 228 -9.93 -25.61 31.25
N GLU A 229 -10.33 -26.88 31.47
CA GLU A 229 -11.22 -27.30 32.55
C GLU A 229 -10.58 -27.16 33.95
N ALA A 230 -9.26 -27.28 34.03
CA ALA A 230 -8.51 -27.12 35.28
C ALA A 230 -8.30 -25.65 35.73
N LEU A 231 -8.73 -24.67 34.92
CA LEU A 231 -8.60 -23.26 35.27
C LEU A 231 -9.52 -22.88 36.45
N THR A 232 -8.99 -22.07 37.36
CA THR A 232 -9.75 -21.53 38.49
C THR A 232 -10.60 -20.33 38.09
N ASN A 233 -11.58 -19.98 38.93
CA ASN A 233 -12.28 -18.68 38.85
C ASN A 233 -12.07 -17.89 40.16
N PRO A 234 -11.33 -16.77 40.14
CA PRO A 234 -10.65 -16.19 38.99
C PRO A 234 -9.44 -17.03 38.53
N PRO A 235 -9.07 -16.99 37.24
CA PRO A 235 -7.95 -17.78 36.74
C PRO A 235 -6.60 -17.22 37.20
N ASP A 236 -5.65 -18.12 37.44
CA ASP A 236 -4.24 -17.73 37.45
C ASP A 236 -3.86 -17.17 36.08
N ILE A 237 -3.37 -15.94 36.07
CA ILE A 237 -2.96 -15.19 34.88
C ILE A 237 -1.84 -15.92 34.15
N THR A 238 -0.96 -16.59 34.89
CA THR A 238 0.18 -17.34 34.32
C THR A 238 -0.32 -18.59 33.61
N GLY A 239 -1.16 -19.39 34.27
CA GLY A 239 -1.78 -20.58 33.69
C GLY A 239 -2.65 -20.28 32.46
N LEU A 240 -3.47 -19.22 32.51
CA LEU A 240 -4.30 -18.80 31.38
C LEU A 240 -3.45 -18.35 30.18
N GLY A 241 -2.39 -17.56 30.43
CA GLY A 241 -1.47 -17.12 29.39
C GLY A 241 -0.73 -18.27 28.72
N GLN A 242 -0.24 -19.25 29.50
CA GLN A 242 0.42 -20.45 28.98
C GLN A 242 -0.53 -21.29 28.14
N LEU A 243 -1.79 -21.44 28.56
CA LEU A 243 -2.78 -22.18 27.81
C LEU A 243 -3.10 -21.50 26.46
N LEU A 244 -3.37 -20.18 26.46
CA LEU A 244 -3.64 -19.43 25.23
C LEU A 244 -2.43 -19.43 24.28
N GLY A 245 -1.21 -19.36 24.81
CA GLY A 245 0.03 -19.48 24.03
C GLY A 245 0.19 -20.87 23.40
N ARG A 246 -0.12 -21.94 24.14
CA ARG A 246 -0.12 -23.31 23.61
C ARG A 246 -1.18 -23.51 22.53
N ILE A 247 -2.37 -22.91 22.68
CA ILE A 247 -3.42 -22.93 21.64
C ILE A 247 -2.94 -22.20 20.39
N ALA A 248 -2.29 -21.03 20.52
CA ALA A 248 -1.74 -20.28 19.38
C ALA A 248 -0.61 -21.04 18.66
N LEU A 249 0.26 -21.73 19.40
CA LEU A 249 1.34 -22.56 18.87
C LEU A 249 0.84 -23.85 18.21
N ALA A 250 -0.25 -24.42 18.70
CA ALA A 250 -0.83 -25.65 18.17
C ALA A 250 -1.47 -25.46 16.77
N ARG A 251 -1.63 -24.21 16.30
CA ARG A 251 -2.19 -23.86 14.98
C ARG A 251 -3.46 -24.65 14.64
N LEU A 252 -4.34 -24.79 15.63
CA LEU A 252 -5.56 -25.56 15.52
C LEU A 252 -6.51 -24.94 14.49
N ASP A 253 -7.30 -25.78 13.84
CA ASP A 253 -8.42 -25.34 13.02
C ASP A 253 -9.41 -24.49 13.84
N PRO A 254 -10.19 -23.60 13.20
CA PRO A 254 -11.07 -22.66 13.89
C PRO A 254 -12.08 -23.32 14.85
N LEU A 255 -12.55 -24.53 14.52
CA LEU A 255 -13.57 -25.23 15.27
C LEU A 255 -13.01 -25.82 16.60
N PRO A 256 -11.93 -26.62 16.62
CA PRO A 256 -11.27 -27.04 17.86
C PRO A 256 -10.81 -25.89 18.74
N ALA A 257 -10.23 -24.83 18.15
CA ALA A 257 -9.78 -23.66 18.91
C ALA A 257 -10.95 -22.99 19.65
N ARG A 258 -12.09 -22.80 18.96
CA ARG A 258 -13.30 -22.20 19.54
C ARG A 258 -13.92 -23.08 20.64
N GLN A 259 -13.85 -24.40 20.52
CA GLN A 259 -14.30 -25.32 21.57
C GLN A 259 -13.47 -25.18 22.85
N ILE A 260 -12.14 -25.10 22.73
CA ILE A 260 -11.25 -24.91 23.89
C ILE A 260 -11.49 -23.53 24.52
N LEU A 261 -11.64 -22.47 23.72
CA LEU A 261 -11.98 -21.14 24.25
C LEU A 261 -13.34 -21.12 24.97
N ALA A 262 -14.31 -21.91 24.52
CA ALA A 262 -15.59 -22.06 25.20
C ALA A 262 -15.43 -22.70 26.58
N GLN A 263 -14.54 -23.68 26.72
CA GLN A 263 -14.23 -24.27 28.03
C GLN A 263 -13.50 -23.29 28.95
N ILE A 264 -12.54 -22.52 28.42
CA ILE A 264 -11.89 -21.45 29.19
C ILE A 264 -12.93 -20.44 29.70
N LYS A 265 -13.88 -20.03 28.86
CA LYS A 265 -14.98 -19.14 29.26
C LYS A 265 -15.81 -19.75 30.40
N VAL A 266 -16.18 -21.03 30.31
CA VAL A 266 -16.97 -21.71 31.34
C VAL A 266 -16.20 -21.78 32.66
N ALA A 267 -14.91 -22.12 32.62
CA ALA A 267 -14.07 -22.25 33.81
C ALA A 267 -13.75 -20.90 34.47
N THR A 268 -13.56 -19.83 33.70
CA THR A 268 -13.00 -18.56 34.19
C THR A 268 -14.00 -17.39 34.26
N GLY A 269 -15.14 -17.50 33.58
CA GLY A 269 -16.08 -16.39 33.40
C GLY A 269 -15.62 -15.29 32.44
N ILE A 270 -14.46 -15.42 31.78
CA ILE A 270 -13.96 -14.42 30.83
C ILE A 270 -14.83 -14.41 29.56
N PRO A 271 -15.30 -13.23 29.09
CA PRO A 271 -16.08 -13.13 27.86
C PRO A 271 -15.36 -13.69 26.62
N MET A 272 -16.09 -14.43 25.78
CA MET A 272 -15.55 -15.06 24.56
C MET A 272 -14.83 -14.06 23.64
N ALA A 273 -15.38 -12.87 23.46
CA ALA A 273 -14.79 -11.83 22.62
C ALA A 273 -13.39 -11.38 23.11
N ILE A 274 -13.13 -11.45 24.43
CA ILE A 274 -11.81 -11.13 24.99
C ILE A 274 -10.84 -12.27 24.69
N LEU A 275 -11.27 -13.51 24.86
CA LEU A 275 -10.46 -14.71 24.58
C LEU A 275 -10.10 -14.82 23.10
N GLU A 276 -11.05 -14.59 22.20
CA GLU A 276 -10.84 -14.59 20.73
C GLU A 276 -9.87 -13.48 20.30
N LYS A 277 -10.02 -12.29 20.88
CA LYS A 277 -9.11 -11.16 20.62
C LYS A 277 -7.69 -11.47 21.08
N GLN A 278 -7.53 -12.02 22.29
CA GLN A 278 -6.22 -12.39 22.82
C GLN A 278 -5.56 -13.52 22.02
N LEU A 279 -6.34 -14.53 21.61
CA LEU A 279 -5.82 -15.62 20.78
C LEU A 279 -5.40 -15.13 19.39
N THR A 280 -6.17 -14.21 18.79
CA THR A 280 -5.82 -13.59 17.51
C THR A 280 -4.53 -12.77 17.62
N GLU A 281 -4.38 -12.00 18.69
CA GLU A 281 -3.17 -11.21 18.94
C GLU A 281 -1.94 -12.11 19.19
N LEU A 282 -2.11 -13.19 19.95
CA LEU A 282 -1.06 -14.19 20.15
C LEU A 282 -0.70 -14.89 18.83
N GLY A 283 -1.69 -15.27 18.02
CA GLY A 283 -1.47 -15.87 16.70
C GLY A 283 -0.64 -14.97 15.78
N ARG A 284 -0.91 -13.65 15.77
CA ARG A 284 -0.09 -12.67 15.03
C ARG A 284 1.36 -12.64 15.53
N ARG A 285 1.58 -12.70 16.85
CA ARG A 285 2.92 -12.72 17.46
C ARG A 285 3.67 -14.02 17.13
N VAL A 286 3.00 -15.17 17.17
CA VAL A 286 3.58 -16.46 16.73
C VAL A 286 3.97 -16.42 15.25
N ASN A 287 3.13 -15.84 14.40
CA ASN A 287 3.40 -15.78 12.96
C ASN A 287 4.55 -14.80 12.61
N ALA A 288 4.75 -13.76 13.42
CA ALA A 288 5.82 -12.79 13.21
C ALA A 288 7.18 -13.21 13.80
N GLY A 289 7.21 -14.05 14.85
CA GLY A 289 8.43 -14.32 15.61
C GLY A 289 8.63 -15.74 16.13
N GLY A 290 7.75 -16.68 15.81
CA GLY A 290 7.87 -18.11 16.18
C GLY A 290 7.58 -18.44 17.66
N ASP A 291 7.47 -17.44 18.54
CA ASP A 291 7.20 -17.64 19.97
C ASP A 291 6.12 -16.65 20.48
N PRO A 292 4.96 -17.14 20.98
CA PRO A 292 3.87 -16.31 21.51
C PRO A 292 4.25 -15.49 22.75
N ASN A 293 5.36 -15.82 23.41
CA ASN A 293 5.80 -15.22 24.67
C ASN A 293 6.95 -14.22 24.52
N VAL A 294 7.46 -13.97 23.30
CA VAL A 294 8.47 -12.93 23.10
C VAL A 294 7.80 -11.57 23.29
N ARG A 295 7.86 -11.05 24.52
CA ARG A 295 7.62 -9.64 24.80
C ARG A 295 8.64 -8.87 23.98
N ILE A 296 8.18 -8.01 23.06
CA ILE A 296 9.05 -6.99 22.47
C ILE A 296 9.62 -6.23 23.67
N ALA A 297 10.92 -6.38 23.90
CA ALA A 297 11.58 -5.78 25.04
C ALA A 297 11.35 -4.28 24.97
N LYS A 298 10.80 -3.71 26.04
CA LYS A 298 10.61 -2.27 26.13
C LYS A 298 11.99 -1.62 26.04
N PRO A 299 12.25 -0.77 25.04
CA PRO A 299 13.54 -0.11 24.92
C PRO A 299 13.80 0.77 26.14
N ALA A 300 15.07 1.13 26.40
CA ALA A 300 15.44 1.95 27.55
C ALA A 300 14.69 3.30 27.61
N TRP A 301 14.35 3.87 26.44
CA TRP A 301 13.58 5.11 26.35
C TRP A 301 12.13 4.98 26.83
N PHE A 302 11.57 3.77 26.91
CA PHE A 302 10.21 3.54 27.40
C PHE A 302 10.03 4.04 28.84
N ASN A 303 11.08 3.96 29.65
CA ASN A 303 11.07 4.43 31.04
C ASN A 303 11.07 5.97 31.17
N ARG A 304 11.26 6.69 30.06
CA ARG A 304 11.22 8.17 30.00
C ARG A 304 9.88 8.71 29.53
N LEU A 305 8.95 7.84 29.14
CA LEU A 305 7.64 8.25 28.68
C LEU A 305 6.86 8.93 29.79
N ARG A 306 6.14 9.98 29.42
CA ARG A 306 5.14 10.61 30.28
C ARG A 306 4.00 9.63 30.50
N GLN A 307 3.59 9.48 31.75
CA GLN A 307 2.54 8.57 32.17
C GLN A 307 1.36 9.36 32.73
N ASP A 308 0.16 8.81 32.53
CA ASP A 308 -1.03 9.27 33.21
C ASP A 308 -1.03 8.84 34.69
N LEU A 309 -2.06 9.24 35.43
CA LEU A 309 -2.24 8.88 36.85
C LEU A 309 -2.34 7.37 37.10
N ALA A 310 -2.61 6.57 36.06
CA ALA A 310 -2.68 5.11 36.14
C ALA A 310 -1.35 4.44 35.77
N GLY A 311 -0.28 5.21 35.52
CA GLY A 311 1.03 4.69 35.11
C GLY A 311 1.08 4.23 33.65
N THR A 312 0.08 4.57 32.84
CA THR A 312 0.03 4.23 31.41
C THR A 312 0.65 5.35 30.58
N PRO A 313 1.47 5.06 29.55
CA PRO A 313 1.99 6.10 28.67
C PRO A 313 0.88 6.96 28.06
N GLU A 314 1.02 8.28 28.20
CA GLU A 314 0.11 9.25 27.58
C GLU A 314 0.13 9.13 26.05
N ARG A 315 -1.02 9.36 25.40
CA ARG A 315 -1.19 9.26 23.94
C ARG A 315 -0.95 10.60 23.26
N ASN A 316 0.26 11.15 23.40
CA ASN A 316 0.59 12.50 22.97
C ASN A 316 1.86 12.57 22.12
N GLU A 317 2.07 13.73 21.49
CA GLU A 317 3.22 14.03 20.65
C GLU A 317 4.54 13.93 21.44
N ALA A 318 4.55 14.30 22.73
CA ALA A 318 5.74 14.24 23.56
C ALA A 318 6.31 12.81 23.68
N ASN A 319 5.45 11.80 23.86
CA ASN A 319 5.86 10.40 23.92
C ASN A 319 6.32 9.86 22.56
N VAL A 320 5.73 10.33 21.46
CA VAL A 320 6.22 10.02 20.11
C VAL A 320 7.61 10.61 19.89
N ILE A 321 7.81 11.88 20.23
CA ILE A 321 9.12 12.56 20.11
C ILE A 321 10.19 11.82 20.93
N ILE A 322 9.89 11.45 22.18
CA ILE A 322 10.81 10.68 23.02
C ILE A 322 11.22 9.37 22.34
N ALA A 323 10.27 8.62 21.79
CA ALA A 323 10.55 7.36 21.11
C ALA A 323 11.43 7.57 19.85
N LEU A 324 11.03 8.48 18.96
CA LEU A 324 11.70 8.70 17.68
C LEU A 324 13.10 9.33 17.81
N THR A 325 13.32 10.17 18.84
CA THR A 325 14.64 10.77 19.09
C THR A 325 15.60 9.83 19.83
N SER A 326 15.09 8.74 20.41
CA SER A 326 15.86 7.90 21.32
C SER A 326 16.04 6.46 20.89
N ASP A 327 15.20 5.96 19.99
CA ASP A 327 15.35 4.61 19.48
C ASP A 327 16.41 4.57 18.38
N VAL A 328 17.28 3.55 18.44
CA VAL A 328 18.32 3.32 17.44
C VAL A 328 17.75 3.17 16.04
N ALA A 329 16.52 2.66 15.92
CA ALA A 329 15.87 2.42 14.65
C ALA A 329 15.46 3.71 13.91
N PHE A 330 15.45 4.85 14.59
CA PHE A 330 15.14 6.17 14.01
C PHE A 330 16.35 7.13 14.04
N ALA A 331 17.49 6.71 14.59
CA ALA A 331 18.67 7.53 14.74
C ALA A 331 19.23 7.98 13.38
N GLY A 332 19.18 9.29 13.10
CA GLY A 332 19.67 9.86 11.85
C GLY A 332 18.85 9.50 10.60
N VAL A 333 17.66 8.90 10.79
CA VAL A 333 16.76 8.52 9.70
C VAL A 333 15.96 9.71 9.20
N LEU A 334 15.47 10.57 10.10
CA LEU A 334 14.58 11.67 9.79
C LEU A 334 15.36 12.98 9.64
N ALA A 335 15.02 13.77 8.63
CA ALA A 335 15.57 15.11 8.44
C ALA A 335 14.57 16.07 7.80
N PHE A 336 14.77 17.35 8.02
CA PHE A 336 14.06 18.41 7.32
C PHE A 336 14.94 18.99 6.20
N ASP A 337 14.46 18.87 4.95
CA ASP A 337 15.13 19.43 3.78
C ASP A 337 14.76 20.92 3.66
N ASP A 338 15.73 21.80 3.93
CA ASP A 338 15.56 23.24 3.86
C ASP A 338 15.38 23.78 2.44
N PHE A 339 15.80 23.03 1.42
CA PHE A 339 15.59 23.41 0.03
C PHE A 339 14.20 23.00 -0.47
N ALA A 340 13.80 21.74 -0.22
CA ALA A 340 12.49 21.23 -0.62
C ALA A 340 11.35 21.66 0.32
N GLN A 341 11.66 22.19 1.51
CA GLN A 341 10.70 22.51 2.57
C GLN A 341 9.83 21.30 2.98
N ALA A 342 10.46 20.13 3.06
CA ALA A 342 9.78 18.85 3.29
C ALA A 342 10.55 17.98 4.30
N ILE A 343 9.82 17.04 4.92
CA ILE A 343 10.43 16.00 5.74
C ILE A 343 10.89 14.88 4.81
N VAL A 344 12.11 14.41 5.02
CA VAL A 344 12.70 13.32 4.25
C VAL A 344 13.21 12.22 5.17
N VAL A 345 13.16 11.01 4.64
CA VAL A 345 13.73 9.79 5.20
C VAL A 345 15.07 9.57 4.52
N ARG A 346 16.17 9.55 5.28
CA ARG A 346 17.55 9.47 4.79
C ARG A 346 18.12 8.05 4.77
N GLN A 347 17.48 7.14 5.49
CA GLN A 347 17.90 5.76 5.68
C GLN A 347 16.65 4.87 5.81
N PRO A 348 16.72 3.55 5.60
CA PRO A 348 15.57 2.67 5.72
C PRO A 348 14.88 2.76 7.09
N LEU A 349 13.56 2.90 7.09
CA LEU A 349 12.74 2.76 8.28
C LEU A 349 12.63 1.28 8.69
N PRO A 350 12.18 0.96 9.92
CA PRO A 350 12.10 -0.42 10.41
C PRO A 350 11.25 -1.39 9.58
N TRP A 351 10.37 -0.86 8.72
CA TRP A 351 9.49 -1.59 7.83
C TRP A 351 9.88 -1.46 6.35
N ASP A 352 10.91 -0.68 6.02
CA ASP A 352 11.40 -0.55 4.65
C ASP A 352 12.27 -1.76 4.28
N GLY A 353 12.29 -2.13 3.00
CA GLY A 353 13.30 -3.03 2.46
C GLY A 353 14.69 -2.37 2.51
N ALA A 354 15.75 -3.17 2.71
CA ALA A 354 17.11 -2.67 2.87
C ALA A 354 17.68 -1.89 1.65
N THR A 355 17.00 -1.93 0.51
CA THR A 355 17.42 -1.32 -0.75
C THR A 355 16.33 -0.43 -1.32
N GLY A 356 16.48 0.89 -1.15
CA GLY A 356 15.62 1.92 -1.76
C GLY A 356 16.41 3.19 -2.04
N PRO A 357 15.94 4.08 -2.94
CA PRO A 357 16.60 5.36 -3.18
C PRO A 357 16.37 6.28 -1.98
N PHE A 358 17.43 6.57 -1.23
CA PHE A 358 17.43 7.55 -0.14
C PHE A 358 18.28 8.77 -0.51
N PRO A 359 17.91 9.98 -0.07
CA PRO A 359 16.72 10.30 0.72
C PRO A 359 15.41 10.22 -0.10
N ARG A 360 14.31 9.82 0.56
CA ARG A 360 12.93 9.85 -0.01
C ARG A 360 12.02 10.74 0.82
N PRO A 361 10.91 11.26 0.26
CA PRO A 361 9.91 11.97 1.05
C PRO A 361 9.32 11.07 2.16
N TRP A 362 8.96 11.70 3.28
CA TRP A 362 8.07 11.07 4.27
C TRP A 362 6.64 11.01 3.71
N GLU A 363 5.98 9.86 3.83
CA GLU A 363 4.65 9.61 3.28
C GLU A 363 3.62 9.28 4.36
N ASP A 364 2.33 9.41 4.05
CA ASP A 364 1.23 9.09 4.97
C ASP A 364 1.30 7.64 5.47
N ALA A 365 1.80 6.72 4.65
CA ALA A 365 2.02 5.33 5.03
C ALA A 365 3.03 5.18 6.16
N ASP A 366 4.07 6.03 6.22
CA ASP A 366 5.08 6.02 7.28
C ASP A 366 4.47 6.43 8.63
N GLU A 367 3.47 7.32 8.63
CA GLU A 367 2.76 7.70 9.86
C GLU A 367 2.00 6.51 10.47
N VAL A 368 1.33 5.73 9.63
CA VAL A 368 0.59 4.53 10.04
C VAL A 368 1.54 3.48 10.61
N ARG A 369 2.65 3.21 9.91
CA ARG A 369 3.63 2.22 10.32
C ARG A 369 4.39 2.62 11.58
N THR A 370 4.68 3.91 11.75
CA THR A 370 5.26 4.42 13.00
C THR A 370 4.30 4.24 14.17
N ALA A 371 3.02 4.53 13.98
CA ALA A 371 2.01 4.33 15.02
C ALA A 371 1.89 2.86 15.42
N GLU A 372 1.87 1.94 14.46
CA GLU A 372 1.92 0.49 14.71
C GLU A 372 3.17 0.09 15.48
N TRP A 373 4.35 0.54 15.06
CA TRP A 373 5.64 0.24 15.69
C TRP A 373 5.68 0.69 17.16
N LEU A 374 5.07 1.84 17.47
CA LEU A 374 4.92 2.39 18.82
C LEU A 374 3.90 1.60 19.66
N GLN A 375 2.76 1.24 19.08
CA GLN A 375 1.70 0.46 19.73
C GLN A 375 2.21 -0.90 20.19
N LEU A 376 2.97 -1.59 19.34
CA LEU A 376 3.62 -2.87 19.66
C LEU A 376 4.60 -2.79 20.84
N ARG A 377 5.10 -1.59 21.16
CA ARG A 377 5.99 -1.31 22.30
C ARG A 377 5.26 -0.74 23.51
N GLY A 378 3.93 -0.61 23.47
CA GLY A 378 3.10 -0.13 24.58
C GLY A 378 2.81 1.36 24.55
N VAL A 379 3.04 2.05 23.42
CA VAL A 379 2.70 3.46 23.21
C VAL A 379 1.52 3.56 22.25
N ASN A 380 0.31 3.62 22.80
CA ASN A 380 -0.92 3.51 22.02
C ASN A 380 -1.37 4.85 21.38
N VAL A 381 -0.69 5.28 20.32
CA VAL A 381 -0.97 6.55 19.60
C VAL A 381 -1.62 6.31 18.23
N ALA A 382 -2.44 7.26 17.78
CA ALA A 382 -3.00 7.25 16.42
C ALA A 382 -2.01 7.84 15.40
N PRO A 383 -2.09 7.49 14.10
CA PRO A 383 -1.19 8.02 13.05
C PRO A 383 -1.12 9.55 13.01
N MET A 384 -2.26 10.23 13.18
CA MET A 384 -2.30 11.70 13.25
C MET A 384 -1.40 12.32 14.34
N VAL A 385 -1.20 11.61 15.47
CA VAL A 385 -0.30 12.08 16.54
C VAL A 385 1.16 11.96 16.08
N VAL A 386 1.48 10.93 15.29
CA VAL A 386 2.80 10.79 14.65
C VAL A 386 3.04 11.92 13.66
N GLY A 387 2.10 12.19 12.74
CA GLY A 387 2.24 13.26 11.75
C GLY A 387 2.45 14.65 12.37
N ARG A 388 1.90 14.89 13.56
CA ARG A 388 2.16 16.13 14.32
C ARG A 388 3.54 16.16 14.99
N ALA A 389 4.04 15.01 15.44
CA ALA A 389 5.31 14.88 16.13
C ALA A 389 6.52 14.84 15.18
N ILE A 390 6.37 14.23 14.00
CA ILE A 390 7.46 13.95 13.06
C ILE A 390 8.17 15.23 12.60
N GLY A 391 7.41 16.31 12.41
CA GLY A 391 7.96 17.61 12.04
C GLY A 391 8.83 18.27 13.11
N ALA A 392 8.65 17.92 14.39
CA ALA A 392 9.56 18.38 15.45
C ALA A 392 10.88 17.61 15.38
N VAL A 393 10.81 16.28 15.31
CA VAL A 393 11.98 15.39 15.27
C VAL A 393 12.83 15.64 14.02
N ALA A 394 12.21 15.80 12.86
CA ALA A 394 12.91 16.06 11.61
C ALA A 394 13.67 17.40 11.63
N ARG A 395 13.14 18.43 12.32
CA ARG A 395 13.77 19.76 12.38
C ARG A 395 14.98 19.83 13.30
N ASP A 396 15.16 18.85 14.19
CA ASP A 396 16.41 18.70 14.95
C ASP A 396 17.58 18.30 14.03
N HIS A 397 17.27 17.77 12.84
CA HIS A 397 18.24 17.36 11.82
C HIS A 397 17.92 18.01 10.47
N ARG A 398 18.38 19.25 10.28
CA ARG A 398 18.21 19.98 9.00
C ARG A 398 19.30 19.62 8.01
N ILE A 399 18.90 19.45 6.75
CA ILE A 399 19.81 19.24 5.63
C ILE A 399 19.54 20.26 4.53
N HIS A 400 20.53 20.51 3.68
CA HIS A 400 20.34 21.36 2.51
C HIS A 400 21.08 20.72 1.32
N PRO A 401 20.43 19.82 0.57
CA PRO A 401 21.10 18.96 -0.41
C PRO A 401 21.96 19.71 -1.43
N VAL A 402 21.52 20.90 -1.87
CA VAL A 402 22.27 21.73 -2.82
C VAL A 402 23.54 22.32 -2.20
N ARG A 403 23.51 22.75 -0.92
CA ARG A 403 24.71 23.24 -0.21
C ARG A 403 25.65 22.08 0.06
N ASP A 404 25.10 20.98 0.59
CA ASP A 404 25.85 19.75 0.86
C ASP A 404 26.57 19.28 -0.42
N TRP A 405 25.89 19.28 -1.56
CA TRP A 405 26.50 18.94 -2.85
C TRP A 405 27.59 19.95 -3.25
N LEU A 406 27.30 21.26 -3.23
CA LEU A 406 28.25 22.32 -3.61
C LEU A 406 29.51 22.35 -2.76
N ASP A 407 29.38 22.17 -1.44
CA ASP A 407 30.49 22.19 -0.48
C ASP A 407 31.47 21.02 -0.68
N HIS A 408 31.02 19.93 -1.32
CA HIS A 408 31.85 18.77 -1.63
C HIS A 408 32.41 18.78 -3.07
N GLN A 409 32.07 19.77 -3.89
CA GLN A 409 32.63 19.87 -5.24
C GLN A 409 34.06 20.40 -5.21
N ARG A 410 34.90 19.89 -6.12
CA ARG A 410 36.25 20.41 -6.35
C ARG A 410 36.32 21.03 -7.73
N TRP A 411 36.75 22.29 -7.78
CA TRP A 411 37.01 22.94 -9.06
C TRP A 411 38.26 22.33 -9.71
N ASP A 412 38.17 22.05 -11.00
CA ASP A 412 39.24 21.46 -11.80
C ASP A 412 40.20 22.49 -12.40
N GLY A 413 40.02 23.77 -12.06
CA GLY A 413 40.87 24.87 -12.51
C GLY A 413 40.55 25.39 -13.91
N ILE A 414 39.58 24.82 -14.63
CA ILE A 414 39.22 25.26 -15.98
C ILE A 414 38.02 26.22 -15.91
N PRO A 415 38.16 27.47 -16.39
CA PRO A 415 37.08 28.44 -16.40
C PRO A 415 36.06 28.09 -17.50
N ARG A 416 34.82 27.78 -17.10
CA ARG A 416 33.74 27.39 -18.03
C ARG A 416 32.49 28.24 -17.91
N ILE A 417 32.30 28.95 -16.79
CA ILE A 417 31.05 29.66 -16.51
C ILE A 417 30.89 30.92 -17.37
N GLU A 418 31.96 31.43 -17.96
CA GLU A 418 31.93 32.56 -18.89
C GLU A 418 31.50 32.12 -20.28
N THR A 419 31.86 30.92 -20.73
CA THR A 419 31.64 30.52 -22.14
C THR A 419 30.54 29.47 -22.33
N TRP A 420 29.87 29.02 -21.27
CA TRP A 420 28.89 27.92 -21.38
C TRP A 420 27.72 28.22 -22.34
N THR A 421 27.29 29.48 -22.42
CA THR A 421 26.20 29.90 -23.31
C THR A 421 26.58 29.80 -24.78
N SER A 422 27.79 30.20 -25.14
CA SER A 422 28.29 30.05 -26.52
C SER A 422 28.68 28.60 -26.83
N THR A 423 29.29 27.91 -25.87
CA THR A 423 29.77 26.53 -26.04
C THR A 423 28.64 25.51 -26.17
N TYR A 424 27.59 25.62 -25.34
CA TYR A 424 26.54 24.60 -25.24
C TYR A 424 25.17 25.05 -25.77
N LEU A 425 24.89 26.36 -25.78
CA LEU A 425 23.59 26.88 -26.23
C LEU A 425 23.66 27.58 -27.60
N GLY A 426 24.85 27.75 -28.17
CA GLY A 426 25.04 28.39 -29.47
C GLY A 426 24.82 29.91 -29.47
N ALA A 427 24.87 30.55 -28.29
CA ALA A 427 24.84 32.01 -28.21
C ALA A 427 26.09 32.62 -28.85
N GLU A 428 25.99 33.85 -29.36
CA GLU A 428 27.15 34.54 -29.92
C GLU A 428 28.22 34.74 -28.83
N PRO A 429 29.52 34.48 -29.11
CA PRO A 429 30.59 34.59 -28.12
C PRO A 429 31.01 36.06 -27.89
N THR A 430 30.06 36.88 -27.41
CA THR A 430 30.29 38.29 -27.09
C THR A 430 30.55 38.47 -25.59
N ALA A 431 31.24 39.56 -25.24
CA ALA A 431 31.48 39.92 -23.83
C ALA A 431 30.16 40.02 -23.03
N PHE A 432 29.08 40.47 -23.68
CA PHE A 432 27.76 40.51 -23.08
C PHE A 432 27.27 39.11 -22.71
N HIS A 433 27.15 38.18 -23.66
CA HIS A 433 26.66 36.81 -23.42
C HIS A 433 27.50 36.06 -22.38
N HIS A 434 28.82 36.27 -22.40
CA HIS A 434 29.70 35.67 -21.40
C HIS A 434 29.42 36.20 -19.99
N THR A 435 29.26 37.52 -19.85
CA THR A 435 29.01 38.16 -18.56
C THR A 435 27.64 37.77 -18.00
N VAL A 436 26.57 37.88 -18.79
CA VAL A 436 25.22 37.55 -18.30
C VAL A 436 25.04 36.06 -18.04
N GLY A 437 25.67 35.20 -18.86
CA GLY A 437 25.67 33.75 -18.66
C GLY A 437 26.35 33.34 -17.34
N ALA A 438 27.51 33.92 -17.04
CA ALA A 438 28.21 33.67 -15.77
C ALA A 438 27.42 34.20 -14.57
N LEU A 439 26.93 35.45 -14.65
CA LEU A 439 26.16 36.07 -13.56
C LEU A 439 24.89 35.30 -13.22
N TRP A 440 24.22 34.69 -14.21
CA TRP A 440 23.05 33.87 -13.96
C TRP A 440 23.37 32.64 -13.09
N LEU A 441 24.42 31.88 -13.44
CA LEU A 441 24.87 30.73 -12.63
C LEU A 441 25.32 31.16 -11.23
N ILE A 442 26.09 32.24 -11.13
CA ILE A 442 26.54 32.82 -9.85
C ILE A 442 25.33 33.24 -9.00
N SER A 443 24.28 33.82 -9.62
CA SER A 443 23.08 34.23 -8.90
C SER A 443 22.30 33.05 -8.34
N ALA A 444 22.25 31.91 -9.05
CA ALA A 444 21.59 30.70 -8.57
C ALA A 444 22.30 30.17 -7.31
N VAL A 445 23.63 30.06 -7.34
CA VAL A 445 24.45 29.69 -6.18
C VAL A 445 24.31 30.72 -5.04
N ALA A 446 24.32 32.02 -5.37
CA ALA A 446 24.17 33.07 -4.38
C ALA A 446 22.83 32.99 -3.63
N ARG A 447 21.73 32.64 -4.31
CA ARG A 447 20.42 32.48 -3.65
C ARG A 447 20.37 31.28 -2.70
N ILE A 448 21.14 30.23 -2.99
CA ILE A 448 21.28 29.07 -2.11
C ILE A 448 22.05 29.45 -0.83
N PHE A 449 23.18 30.15 -0.95
CA PHE A 449 24.03 30.49 0.20
C PHE A 449 23.63 31.78 0.95
N ARG A 450 22.91 32.69 0.29
CA ARG A 450 22.41 33.95 0.84
C ARG A 450 20.92 34.10 0.55
N PRO A 451 20.04 33.39 1.31
CA PRO A 451 18.60 33.50 1.15
C PRO A 451 18.15 34.97 1.21
N GLY A 452 17.29 35.38 0.27
CA GLY A 452 16.81 36.76 0.17
C GLY A 452 17.73 37.72 -0.61
N VAL A 453 18.90 37.27 -1.11
CA VAL A 453 19.72 38.09 -2.00
C VAL A 453 18.96 38.43 -3.28
N LYS A 454 19.06 39.70 -3.69
CA LYS A 454 18.41 40.20 -4.89
C LYS A 454 19.07 39.58 -6.13
N ALA A 455 18.26 39.04 -7.03
CA ALA A 455 18.67 38.68 -8.39
C ALA A 455 17.53 39.11 -9.33
N ASP A 456 17.77 40.18 -10.08
CA ASP A 456 16.75 40.88 -10.89
C ASP A 456 16.70 40.38 -12.35
N HIS A 457 17.65 39.55 -12.74
CA HIS A 457 17.82 39.11 -14.11
C HIS A 457 17.42 37.64 -14.26
N MET A 458 16.67 37.34 -15.32
CA MET A 458 16.20 36.01 -15.66
C MET A 458 16.80 35.59 -17.00
N LEU A 459 17.30 34.36 -17.08
CA LEU A 459 17.75 33.77 -18.34
C LEU A 459 16.54 33.39 -19.18
N ILE A 460 16.48 33.89 -20.42
CA ILE A 460 15.50 33.49 -21.42
C ILE A 460 16.24 32.72 -22.50
N LEU A 461 15.84 31.47 -22.71
CA LEU A 461 16.38 30.63 -23.78
C LEU A 461 15.45 30.71 -24.99
N GLU A 462 15.88 31.42 -26.02
CA GLU A 462 15.14 31.57 -27.27
C GLU A 462 15.62 30.57 -28.33
N GLY A 463 14.69 30.02 -29.10
CA GLY A 463 15.00 29.07 -30.16
C GLY A 463 13.82 28.16 -30.47
N PRO A 464 13.88 27.39 -31.59
CA PRO A 464 12.78 26.57 -32.06
C PRO A 464 12.33 25.53 -31.02
N GLN A 465 11.10 25.05 -31.16
CA GLN A 465 10.60 23.92 -30.38
C GLN A 465 11.50 22.70 -30.63
N GLY A 466 11.77 21.91 -29.59
CA GLY A 466 12.66 20.74 -29.70
C GLY A 466 14.15 21.06 -29.61
N ALA A 467 14.58 22.33 -29.48
CA ALA A 467 15.98 22.72 -29.31
C ALA A 467 16.61 22.31 -27.95
N ARG A 468 16.03 21.34 -27.22
CA ARG A 468 16.55 20.78 -25.96
C ARG A 468 16.81 21.78 -24.84
N LYS A 469 16.13 22.94 -24.85
CA LYS A 469 16.25 23.99 -23.81
C LYS A 469 16.07 23.46 -22.39
N SER A 470 15.01 22.68 -22.15
CA SER A 470 14.76 22.06 -20.83
C SER A 470 15.79 21.01 -20.46
N THR A 471 16.34 20.29 -21.45
CA THR A 471 17.40 19.30 -21.23
C THR A 471 18.70 19.99 -20.81
N ALA A 472 19.05 21.12 -21.43
CA ALA A 472 20.23 21.89 -21.05
C ALA A 472 20.16 22.33 -19.58
N LEU A 473 19.00 22.81 -19.13
CA LEU A 473 18.80 23.17 -17.72
C LEU A 473 18.77 21.97 -16.76
N LYS A 474 18.39 20.77 -17.23
CA LYS A 474 18.41 19.53 -16.43
C LYS A 474 19.83 18.95 -16.28
N VAL A 475 20.73 19.28 -17.21
CA VAL A 475 22.13 18.82 -17.21
C VAL A 475 23.01 19.68 -16.29
N LEU A 476 22.69 20.97 -16.17
CA LEU A 476 23.24 21.86 -15.15
C LEU A 476 22.76 21.43 -13.76
#